data_AF-A0A9E4IMR4-F1
#
_entry.id   AF-A0A9E4IMR4-F1
#
_cell.length_a   1.000
_cell.length_b   1.000
_cell.length_c   1.000
_cell.angle_alpha   90.00
_cell.angle_beta   90.00
_cell.angle_gamma   90.00
#
_symmetry.space_group_name_H-M   'P 1'
#
loop_
_entity.id
_entity.type
_entity.pdbx_description
1 polymer ?
#
loop_
_entity_poly.entity_id
_entity_poly.type
_entity_poly.pdbx_seq_one_letter_code
_entity_poly.pdbx_strand_id
1 'polypeptide(L)'
;MTERFDSQDPHHLEVKADIELGGGLLGIDDRQTVDDALRTVGFEVLETMDLSVQAGPSTPWYQPLVGSGLSLASFRSSRIGRSVTRNTLRLLEALRIAPKGSVQVGETLDLCAVAMVEAGRLGIFTPMYLIHARKPA
;
A
#
# COMPACT_ATOMS: atom_id res chain seq x y z
N MET A 1 -9.54 3.93 1.77
CA MET A 1 -9.20 3.98 3.21
C MET A 1 -10.27 3.27 4.02
N THR A 2 -9.96 2.86 5.25
CA THR A 2 -10.90 2.21 6.18
C THR A 2 -11.64 3.24 7.03
N GLU A 3 -12.62 2.80 7.83
CA GLU A 3 -13.33 3.67 8.81
C GLU A 3 -12.42 4.29 9.87
N ARG A 4 -11.19 3.77 10.08
CA ARG A 4 -10.25 4.32 11.06
C ARG A 4 -9.45 5.51 10.53
N PHE A 5 -9.48 5.73 9.21
CA PHE A 5 -8.81 6.87 8.62
C PHE A 5 -9.49 8.16 9.06
N ASP A 6 -8.69 9.13 9.50
CA ASP A 6 -9.15 10.47 9.88
C ASP A 6 -8.52 11.50 8.95
N SER A 7 -9.36 12.19 8.19
CA SER A 7 -8.93 13.24 7.24
C SER A 7 -8.44 14.52 7.92
N GLN A 8 -8.64 14.67 9.23
CA GLN A 8 -8.16 15.80 10.02
C GLN A 8 -6.85 15.47 10.76
N ASP A 9 -6.41 14.21 10.76
CA ASP A 9 -5.13 13.79 11.33
C ASP A 9 -4.00 13.97 10.29
N PRO A 10 -3.03 14.88 10.53
CA PRO A 10 -1.91 15.10 9.61
C PRO A 10 -1.06 13.85 9.35
N HIS A 11 -0.93 12.95 10.33
CA HIS A 11 -0.17 11.70 10.18
C HIS A 11 -0.87 10.74 9.23
N HIS A 12 -2.19 10.62 9.36
CA HIS A 12 -2.98 9.80 8.43
C HIS A 12 -2.92 10.34 7.00
N LEU A 13 -2.97 11.67 6.83
CA LEU A 13 -2.84 12.33 5.54
C LEU A 13 -1.45 12.10 4.92
N GLU A 14 -0.37 12.23 5.70
CA GLU A 14 1.00 11.97 5.26
C GLU A 14 1.17 10.53 4.80
N VAL A 15 0.74 9.56 5.61
CA VAL A 15 0.80 8.13 5.27
C VAL A 15 0.01 7.83 3.99
N LYS A 16 -1.18 8.43 3.81
CA LYS A 16 -1.97 8.29 2.58
C LYS A 16 -1.22 8.87 1.38
N ALA A 17 -0.68 10.08 1.51
CA ALA A 17 0.04 10.76 0.43
C ALA A 17 1.28 9.98 -0.01
N ASP A 18 2.01 9.36 0.92
CA ASP A 18 3.17 8.54 0.61
C ASP A 18 2.80 7.25 -0.13
N ILE A 19 1.66 6.62 0.21
CA ILE A 19 1.12 5.48 -0.54
C ILE A 19 0.71 5.92 -1.96
N GLU A 20 0.08 7.08 -2.10
CA GLU A 20 -0.38 7.60 -3.38
C GLU A 20 0.79 7.96 -4.31
N LEU A 21 1.78 8.69 -3.79
CA LEU A 21 3.01 9.03 -4.52
C LEU A 21 3.76 7.77 -4.93
N GLY A 22 3.94 6.86 -3.98
CA GLY A 22 4.69 5.64 -4.13
C GLY A 22 4.04 4.61 -5.07
N GLY A 23 2.71 4.51 -5.01
CA GLY A 23 1.89 3.63 -5.84
C GLY A 23 1.45 4.23 -7.17
N GLY A 24 1.70 5.53 -7.40
CA GLY A 24 1.25 6.25 -8.60
C GLY A 24 -0.28 6.37 -8.66
N LEU A 25 -0.95 6.52 -7.52
CA LEU A 25 -2.41 6.55 -7.41
C LEU A 25 -2.92 8.00 -7.38
N LEU A 26 -4.03 8.26 -8.08
CA LEU A 26 -4.72 9.55 -8.08
C LEU A 26 -5.79 9.55 -6.99
N GLY A 27 -5.38 9.61 -5.73
CA GLY A 27 -6.29 9.61 -4.58
C GLY A 27 -6.85 8.22 -4.24
N ILE A 28 -6.72 7.81 -2.98
CA ILE A 28 -7.36 6.60 -2.46
C ILE A 28 -8.67 7.00 -1.78
N ASP A 29 -9.80 6.53 -2.32
CA ASP A 29 -11.13 6.79 -1.77
C ASP A 29 -11.44 5.94 -0.54
N ASP A 30 -12.38 6.42 0.26
CA ASP A 30 -12.95 5.70 1.39
C ASP A 30 -13.88 4.58 0.91
N ARG A 31 -13.96 3.48 1.66
CA ARG A 31 -14.83 2.33 1.32
C ARG A 31 -16.29 2.75 1.07
N GLN A 32 -16.80 3.67 1.88
CA GLN A 32 -18.16 4.21 1.74
C GLN A 32 -18.35 4.91 0.38
N THR A 33 -17.39 5.73 -0.04
CA THR A 33 -17.43 6.43 -1.33
C THR A 33 -17.46 5.44 -2.49
N VAL A 34 -16.70 4.35 -2.40
CA VAL A 34 -16.70 3.29 -3.41
C VAL A 34 -18.06 2.59 -3.48
N ASP A 35 -18.67 2.28 -2.33
CA ASP A 35 -19.99 1.64 -2.25
C ASP A 35 -21.09 2.53 -2.82
N ASP A 36 -21.06 3.82 -2.49
CA ASP A 36 -22.02 4.79 -2.98
C ASP A 36 -21.87 5.05 -4.48
N ALA A 37 -20.63 5.03 -5.01
CA ALA A 37 -20.38 5.10 -6.44
C ALA A 37 -21.02 3.91 -7.18
N LEU A 38 -20.88 2.68 -6.67
CA LEU A 38 -21.51 1.48 -7.23
C LEU A 38 -23.04 1.61 -7.26
N ARG A 39 -23.65 2.04 -6.16
CA ARG A 39 -25.11 2.26 -6.10
C ARG A 39 -25.56 3.32 -7.10
N THR A 40 -24.80 4.41 -7.20
CA THR A 40 -25.09 5.55 -8.09
C THR A 40 -25.11 5.13 -9.56
N VAL A 41 -24.21 4.24 -9.97
CA VAL A 41 -24.17 3.73 -11.36
C VAL A 41 -25.11 2.54 -11.59
N GLY A 42 -26.01 2.26 -10.64
CA GLY A 42 -27.10 1.30 -10.77
C GLY A 42 -26.73 -0.14 -10.42
N PHE A 43 -25.58 -0.40 -9.77
CA PHE A 43 -25.30 -1.73 -9.24
C PHE A 43 -26.07 -1.97 -7.93
N GLU A 44 -26.54 -3.20 -7.78
CA GLU A 44 -27.00 -3.73 -6.52
C GLU A 44 -25.79 -4.31 -5.77
N VAL A 45 -25.36 -3.60 -4.72
CA VAL A 45 -24.26 -4.05 -3.85
C VAL A 45 -24.78 -5.16 -2.95
N LEU A 46 -24.35 -6.40 -3.18
CA LEU A 46 -24.78 -7.57 -2.42
C LEU A 46 -23.98 -7.71 -1.13
N GLU A 47 -22.66 -7.49 -1.21
CA GLU A 47 -21.75 -7.63 -0.09
C GLU A 47 -20.48 -6.82 -0.34
N THR A 48 -20.04 -6.06 0.67
CA THR A 48 -18.74 -5.39 0.69
C THR A 48 -18.08 -5.64 2.03
N MET A 49 -16.78 -5.93 2.03
CA MET A 49 -16.06 -6.19 3.27
C MET A 49 -14.56 -6.01 3.14
N ASP A 50 -13.92 -5.66 4.25
CA ASP A 50 -12.48 -5.69 4.38
C ASP A 50 -12.02 -7.09 4.83
N LEU A 51 -11.47 -7.87 3.90
CA LEU A 51 -10.99 -9.22 4.18
C LEU A 51 -9.78 -9.23 5.12
N SER A 52 -9.10 -8.09 5.32
CA SER A 52 -7.99 -8.00 6.27
C SER A 52 -8.43 -8.17 7.72
N VAL A 53 -9.69 -7.82 8.00
CA VAL A 53 -10.29 -7.99 9.32
C VAL A 53 -10.76 -9.44 9.51
N GLN A 54 -11.30 -10.07 8.47
CA GLN A 54 -11.83 -11.44 8.54
C GLN A 54 -10.76 -12.53 8.53
N ALA A 55 -9.63 -12.33 7.86
CA ALA A 55 -8.55 -13.32 7.77
C ALA A 55 -7.91 -13.66 9.14
N GLY A 56 -8.26 -12.91 10.19
CA GLY A 56 -7.79 -13.13 11.55
C GLY A 56 -6.36 -12.63 11.78
N PRO A 57 -5.92 -12.54 13.05
CA PRO A 57 -4.65 -11.92 13.44
C PRO A 57 -3.40 -12.76 13.10
N SER A 58 -3.55 -13.94 12.49
CA SER A 58 -2.46 -14.90 12.34
C SER A 58 -1.34 -14.41 11.42
N THR A 59 -1.67 -13.61 10.40
CA THR A 59 -0.70 -13.06 9.44
C THR A 59 -1.15 -11.68 8.95
N PRO A 60 -0.62 -10.57 9.50
CA PRO A 60 -0.90 -9.24 8.97
C PRO A 60 -0.48 -9.14 7.50
N TRP A 61 -1.33 -8.58 6.65
CA TRP A 61 -1.07 -8.47 5.19
C TRP A 61 0.21 -7.70 4.86
N TYR A 62 0.63 -6.78 5.74
CA TYR A 62 1.84 -5.98 5.59
C TYR A 62 3.12 -6.72 6.04
N GLN A 63 3.02 -7.93 6.62
CA GLN A 63 4.16 -8.69 7.13
C GLN A 63 5.29 -8.90 6.11
N PRO A 64 5.03 -9.20 4.82
CA PRO A 64 6.10 -9.31 3.81
C PRO A 64 6.89 -8.00 3.60
N LEU A 65 6.30 -6.85 3.91
CA LEU A 65 6.90 -5.53 3.76
C LEU A 65 7.75 -5.12 4.98
N VAL A 66 7.53 -5.73 6.14
CA VAL A 66 8.28 -5.45 7.38
C VAL A 66 9.71 -6.00 7.32
N GLY A 67 9.92 -7.10 6.58
CA GLY A 67 11.23 -7.76 6.51
C GLY A 67 11.63 -8.52 7.78
N SER A 68 10.66 -8.99 8.56
CA SER A 68 10.92 -9.85 9.73
C SER A 68 11.24 -11.28 9.29
N GLY A 69 12.43 -11.80 9.64
CA GLY A 69 12.85 -13.18 9.38
C GLY A 69 14.26 -13.30 8.78
N LEU A 70 14.76 -14.53 8.62
CA LEU A 70 16.10 -14.84 8.11
C LEU A 70 16.13 -15.20 6.61
N SER A 71 15.03 -15.01 5.89
CA SER A 71 14.95 -15.34 4.46
C SER A 71 15.55 -14.24 3.58
N LEU A 72 15.95 -14.57 2.34
CA LEU A 72 16.37 -13.58 1.34
C LEU A 72 15.26 -12.56 1.02
N ALA A 73 14.00 -12.99 1.06
CA ALA A 73 12.85 -12.10 0.89
C ALA A 73 12.74 -11.10 2.06
N SER A 74 12.91 -11.58 3.30
CA SER A 74 12.95 -10.74 4.50
C SER A 74 14.13 -9.76 4.46
N PHE A 75 15.29 -10.20 3.97
CA PHE A 75 16.46 -9.34 3.80
C PHE A 75 16.17 -8.16 2.87
N ARG A 76 15.57 -8.40 1.70
CA ARG A 76 15.22 -7.33 0.74
C ARG A 76 14.31 -6.26 1.34
N SER A 77 13.33 -6.66 2.15
CA SER A 77 12.42 -5.74 2.83
C SER A 77 13.00 -5.11 4.10
N SER A 78 14.13 -5.63 4.62
CA SER A 78 14.79 -5.08 5.80
C SER A 78 15.48 -3.74 5.52
N ARG A 79 15.72 -2.95 6.58
CA ARG A 79 16.45 -1.67 6.46
C ARG A 79 17.83 -1.84 5.84
N ILE A 80 18.54 -2.92 6.19
CA ILE A 80 19.88 -3.23 5.67
C ILE A 80 19.78 -3.61 4.19
N GLY A 81 18.87 -4.51 3.82
CA GLY A 81 18.70 -4.91 2.42
C GLY A 81 18.29 -3.75 1.52
N ARG A 82 17.35 -2.89 1.96
CA ARG A 82 17.02 -1.65 1.23
C ARG A 82 18.23 -0.76 1.02
N SER A 83 19.07 -0.59 2.05
CA SER A 83 20.32 0.18 1.94
C SER A 83 21.29 -0.42 0.92
N VAL A 84 21.50 -1.73 0.97
CA VAL A 84 22.35 -2.45 0.01
C VAL A 84 21.80 -2.31 -1.41
N THR A 85 20.52 -2.59 -1.62
CA THR A 85 19.86 -2.47 -2.93
C THR A 85 19.97 -1.06 -3.49
N ARG A 86 19.71 -0.03 -2.67
CA ARG A 86 19.83 1.38 -3.08
C ARG A 86 21.26 1.76 -3.45
N ASN A 87 22.26 1.34 -2.66
CA ASN A 87 23.66 1.64 -2.97
C ASN A 87 24.14 0.91 -4.23
N THR A 88 23.72 -0.34 -4.43
CA THR A 88 23.97 -1.08 -5.67
C THR A 88 23.33 -0.36 -6.85
N LEU A 89 22.09 0.12 -6.71
CA LEU A 89 21.39 0.83 -7.78
C LEU A 89 22.09 2.16 -8.12
N ARG A 90 22.59 2.89 -7.11
CA ARG A 90 23.41 4.10 -7.30
C ARG A 90 24.68 3.81 -8.08
N LEU A 91 25.37 2.71 -7.76
CA LEU A 91 26.56 2.29 -8.50
C LEU A 91 26.22 1.94 -9.95
N LEU A 92 25.17 1.16 -10.18
CA LEU A 92 24.76 0.77 -11.53
C LEU A 92 24.31 1.97 -12.39
N GLU A 93 23.64 2.94 -11.79
CA GLU A 93 23.25 4.19 -12.47
C GLU A 93 24.49 5.05 -12.79
N ALA A 94 25.46 5.16 -11.87
CA ALA A 94 26.73 5.85 -12.10
C ALA A 94 27.56 5.20 -13.22
N LEU A 95 27.56 3.87 -13.29
CA LEU A 95 28.19 3.09 -14.36
C LEU A 95 27.38 3.11 -15.68
N ARG A 96 26.22 3.77 -15.72
CA ARG A 96 25.29 3.81 -16.86
C ARG A 96 24.76 2.43 -17.30
N ILE A 97 24.80 1.45 -16.39
CA ILE A 97 24.18 0.14 -16.57
C ILE A 97 22.69 0.25 -16.28
N ALA A 98 22.32 0.96 -15.21
CA ALA A 98 20.94 1.30 -14.91
C ALA A 98 20.56 2.64 -15.56
N PRO A 99 19.31 2.81 -16.05
CA PRO A 99 18.82 4.09 -16.55
C PRO A 99 18.90 5.21 -15.50
N LYS A 100 19.06 6.44 -15.96
CA LYS A 100 18.98 7.62 -15.09
C LYS A 100 17.63 7.68 -14.39
N GLY A 101 17.62 7.97 -13.09
CA GLY A 101 16.42 8.01 -12.27
C GLY A 101 16.05 6.66 -11.63
N SER A 102 16.81 5.58 -11.88
CA SER A 102 16.54 4.27 -11.26
C SER A 102 16.58 4.36 -9.74
N VAL A 103 17.55 5.09 -9.18
CA VAL A 103 17.66 5.31 -7.73
C VAL A 103 16.41 6.02 -7.19
N GLN A 104 15.94 7.05 -7.88
CA GLN A 104 14.75 7.80 -7.48
C GLN A 104 13.50 6.92 -7.47
N VAL A 105 13.30 6.11 -8.51
CA VAL A 105 12.19 5.13 -8.56
C VAL A 105 12.28 4.16 -7.39
N GLY A 106 13.47 3.64 -7.08
CA GLY A 106 13.68 2.76 -5.94
C GLY A 106 13.34 3.42 -4.60
N GLU A 107 13.75 4.67 -4.40
CA GLU A 107 13.43 5.45 -3.19
C GLU A 107 11.92 5.72 -3.06
N THR A 108 11.23 6.03 -4.16
CA THR A 108 9.76 6.19 -4.19
C THR A 108 9.02 4.90 -3.86
N LEU A 109 9.46 3.75 -4.36
CA LEU A 109 8.86 2.45 -4.03
C LEU A 109 9.12 2.06 -2.56
N ASP A 110 10.31 2.36 -2.05
CA ASP A 110 10.66 2.13 -0.64
C ASP A 110 9.79 2.98 0.30
N LEU A 111 9.52 4.24 -0.06
CA LEU A 111 8.60 5.13 0.66
C LEU A 111 7.19 4.53 0.74
N CYS A 112 6.65 4.09 -0.41
CA CYS A 112 5.36 3.40 -0.48
C CYS A 112 5.29 2.21 0.48
N ALA A 113 6.32 1.36 0.45
CA ALA A 113 6.35 0.14 1.26
C ALA A 113 6.38 0.46 2.77
N VAL A 114 7.07 1.51 3.18
CA VAL A 114 7.07 1.99 4.57
C VAL A 114 5.69 2.51 4.96
N ALA A 115 5.09 3.36 4.13
CA ALA A 115 3.78 3.94 4.38
C ALA A 115 2.68 2.85 4.43
N MET A 116 2.72 1.84 3.55
CA MET A 116 1.80 0.71 3.61
C MET A 116 1.91 -0.09 4.91
N VAL A 117 3.12 -0.33 5.42
CA VAL A 117 3.31 -0.99 6.72
C VAL A 117 2.69 -0.16 7.84
N GLU A 118 2.93 1.14 7.83
CA GLU A 118 2.39 2.05 8.84
C GLU A 118 0.86 2.11 8.78
N ALA A 119 0.30 2.29 7.59
CA ALA A 119 -1.15 2.31 7.38
C ALA A 119 -1.83 1.00 7.81
N GLY A 120 -1.16 -0.14 7.57
CA GLY A 120 -1.61 -1.44 8.03
C GLY A 120 -1.56 -1.61 9.55
N ARG A 121 -0.57 -1.03 10.22
CA ARG A 121 -0.47 -1.03 11.70
C ARG A 121 -1.53 -0.15 12.34
N LEU A 122 -1.77 1.03 11.79
CA LEU A 122 -2.83 1.94 12.22
C LEU A 122 -4.22 1.38 11.88
N GLY A 123 -4.29 0.51 10.85
CA GLY A 123 -5.53 -0.06 10.35
C GLY A 123 -6.36 0.94 9.53
N ILE A 124 -5.73 1.99 8.99
CA ILE A 124 -6.36 3.07 8.20
C ILE A 124 -6.44 2.74 6.70
N PHE A 125 -5.71 1.71 6.26
CA PHE A 125 -5.67 1.25 4.88
C PHE A 125 -5.85 -0.26 4.81
N THR A 126 -6.56 -0.71 3.78
CA THR A 126 -6.67 -2.12 3.42
C THR A 126 -6.46 -2.28 1.92
N PRO A 127 -5.57 -3.21 1.48
CA PRO A 127 -5.49 -3.62 0.09
C PRO A 127 -6.49 -4.75 -0.24
N MET A 128 -7.30 -5.20 0.71
CA MET A 128 -8.15 -6.39 0.59
C MET A 128 -9.64 -6.05 0.73
N TYR A 129 -10.06 -4.95 0.09
CA TYR A 129 -11.48 -4.59 0.02
C TYR A 129 -12.20 -5.42 -1.03
N LEU A 130 -13.07 -6.33 -0.58
CA LEU A 130 -13.92 -7.16 -1.43
C LEU A 130 -15.20 -6.40 -1.76
N ILE A 131 -15.57 -6.43 -3.04
CA ILE A 131 -16.83 -5.91 -3.55
C ILE A 131 -17.51 -7.02 -4.34
N HIS A 132 -18.70 -7.39 -3.90
CA HIS A 132 -19.61 -8.28 -4.62
C HIS A 132 -20.88 -7.52 -4.96
N ALA A 133 -21.06 -7.23 -6.24
CA ALA A 133 -22.19 -6.45 -6.74
C ALA A 133 -22.77 -7.09 -8.01
N ARG A 134 -24.07 -6.91 -8.20
CA ARG A 134 -24.83 -7.37 -9.36
C ARG A 134 -25.31 -6.17 -10.14
N LYS A 135 -25.16 -6.20 -11.47
CA LYS A 135 -25.86 -5.26 -12.35
C LYS A 135 -27.29 -5.77 -12.58
N PRO A 136 -28.33 -5.03 -12.19
CA PRO A 136 -29.70 -5.35 -12.55
C PRO A 136 -29.88 -5.33 -14.08
N ALA A 137 -30.82 -6.13 -14.59
CA ALA A 137 -31.14 -6.19 -16.01
C ALA A 137 -31.60 -4.84 -16.58
#